data_AF-A0A0U5AWS6-F1
#
_entry.id   AF-A0A0U5AWS6-F1
#
_cell.length_a   1.000
_cell.length_b   1.000
_cell.length_c   1.000
_cell.angle_alpha   90.00
_cell.angle_beta   90.00
_cell.angle_gamma   90.00
#
_symmetry.space_group_name_H-M   'P 1'
#
loop_
_entity.id
_entity.type
_entity.pdbx_description
1 polymer ?
#
loop_
_entity_poly.entity_id
_entity_poly.type
_entity_poly.pdbx_seq_one_letter_code
_entity_poly.pdbx_strand_id
1 'polypeptide(L)'
;MKAYLNRQERENIVTMLVFELTMDSLLQASPRVQKLFGKHWSDMKRARTYIHKALKEGLAESLDQKEILRIHKIAQKCDFIVRERAGKPLPDKRVVAVPDTLIADLAELAIANHCRDCKRCDWQECRVFTVMQEADIPAAHMETGDCPYRQ
;
A
#
# COMPACT_ATOMS: atom_id res chain seq x y z
N MET A 1 -16.18 -13.15 -3.04
CA MET A 1 -15.81 -13.09 -1.60
C MET A 1 -14.86 -11.91 -1.47
N LYS A 2 -15.13 -10.92 -0.59
CA LYS A 2 -14.27 -9.73 -0.46
C LYS A 2 -13.09 -10.05 0.45
N ALA A 3 -11.86 -9.73 0.03
CA ALA A 3 -10.63 -10.04 0.74
C ALA A 3 -10.03 -8.82 1.44
N TYR A 4 -9.30 -9.04 2.54
CA TYR A 4 -8.40 -8.03 3.12
C TYR A 4 -7.00 -8.19 2.55
N LEU A 5 -6.32 -7.06 2.37
CA LEU A 5 -4.94 -7.02 1.89
C LEU A 5 -3.98 -6.97 3.08
N ASN A 6 -2.92 -7.78 3.03
CA ASN A 6 -1.78 -7.58 3.91
C ASN A 6 -0.93 -6.37 3.45
N ARG A 7 0.06 -5.98 4.26
CA ARG A 7 0.91 -4.81 3.98
C ARG A 7 1.61 -4.90 2.61
N GLN A 8 2.25 -6.03 2.31
CA GLN A 8 2.99 -6.20 1.06
C GLN A 8 2.06 -6.15 -0.15
N GLU A 9 0.88 -6.76 -0.07
CA GLU A 9 -0.12 -6.71 -1.14
C GLU A 9 -0.63 -5.29 -1.35
N ARG A 10 -0.93 -4.57 -0.27
CA ARG A 10 -1.33 -3.17 -0.32
C ARG A 10 -0.24 -2.30 -0.94
N GLU A 11 1.01 -2.44 -0.51
CA GLU A 11 2.16 -1.71 -1.06
C GLU A 11 2.37 -1.99 -2.55
N ASN A 12 2.24 -3.25 -2.98
CA ASN A 12 2.33 -3.64 -4.38
C ASN A 12 1.20 -3.01 -5.21
N ILE A 13 -0.04 -3.04 -4.71
CA ILE A 13 -1.18 -2.42 -5.38
C ILE A 13 -1.02 -0.90 -5.45
N VAL A 14 -0.59 -0.25 -4.37
CA VAL A 14 -0.29 1.19 -4.36
C VAL A 14 0.80 1.50 -5.38
N THR A 15 1.85 0.68 -5.47
CA THR A 15 2.94 0.85 -6.45
C THR A 15 2.42 0.78 -7.88
N MET A 16 1.55 -0.18 -8.18
CA MET A 16 0.92 -0.29 -9.51
C MET A 16 0.06 0.93 -9.84
N LEU A 17 -0.70 1.45 -8.87
CA LEU A 17 -1.51 2.66 -9.03
C LEU A 17 -0.65 3.90 -9.24
N VAL A 18 0.44 4.05 -8.47
CA VAL A 18 1.41 5.13 -8.67
C VAL A 18 2.02 5.06 -10.07
N PHE A 19 2.34 3.85 -10.54
CA PHE A 19 2.86 3.65 -11.89
C PHE A 19 1.83 4.03 -12.97
N GLU A 20 0.56 3.64 -12.80
CA GLU A 20 -0.54 4.06 -13.68
C GLU A 20 -0.67 5.59 -13.75
N LEU A 21 -0.69 6.27 -12.61
CA LEU A 21 -0.77 7.73 -12.53
C LEU A 21 0.45 8.40 -13.19
N THR A 22 1.63 7.80 -13.01
CA THR A 22 2.87 8.26 -13.66
C THR A 22 2.77 8.11 -15.18
N MET A 23 2.22 6.99 -15.67
CA MET A 23 1.97 6.79 -17.10
C MET A 23 0.95 7.80 -17.64
N ASP A 24 -0.09 8.13 -16.88
CA ASP A 24 -1.07 9.15 -17.26
C ASP A 24 -0.43 10.53 -17.39
N SER A 25 0.41 10.91 -16.43
CA SER A 25 1.19 12.14 -16.52
C SER A 25 2.13 12.14 -17.72
N LEU A 26 2.80 11.01 -18.00
CA LEU A 26 3.68 10.85 -19.16
C LEU A 26 2.94 10.95 -20.49
N LEU A 27 1.74 10.37 -20.59
CA LEU A 27 0.91 10.40 -21.79
C LEU A 27 0.29 11.78 -22.05
N GLN A 28 0.10 12.57 -21.00
CA GLN A 28 -0.27 13.99 -21.07
C GLN A 28 0.93 14.92 -21.29
N ALA A 29 2.16 14.39 -21.22
CA ALA A 29 3.38 15.18 -21.35
C ALA A 29 3.61 15.70 -22.78
N SER A 30 4.55 16.63 -22.89
CA SER A 30 4.83 17.38 -24.13
C SER A 30 5.11 16.48 -25.36
N PRO A 31 4.90 17.00 -26.59
CA PRO A 31 5.21 16.29 -27.84
C PRO A 31 6.63 15.73 -27.94
N ARG A 32 7.57 16.27 -27.16
CA ARG A 32 8.94 15.76 -27.06
C ARG A 32 8.98 14.33 -26.51
N VAL A 33 8.18 14.01 -25.50
CA VAL A 33 8.13 12.66 -24.90
C VAL A 33 7.57 11.67 -25.90
N GLN A 34 6.48 12.03 -26.59
CA GLN A 34 5.92 11.22 -27.66
C GLN A 34 6.97 10.90 -28.75
N LYS A 35 7.80 11.87 -29.13
CA LYS A 35 8.89 11.64 -30.10
C LYS A 35 9.95 10.64 -29.61
N LEU A 36 10.24 10.58 -28.31
CA LEU A 36 11.20 9.61 -27.75
C LEU A 36 10.74 8.17 -27.97
N PHE A 37 9.45 7.90 -27.81
CA PHE A 37 8.87 6.57 -28.03
C PHE A 37 8.55 6.29 -29.50
N GLY A 38 8.40 7.34 -30.32
CA GLY A 38 8.19 7.23 -31.76
C GLY A 38 7.01 6.31 -32.10
N LYS A 39 7.26 5.28 -32.92
CA LYS A 39 6.25 4.31 -33.34
C LYS A 39 5.65 3.48 -32.19
N HIS A 40 6.34 3.39 -31.05
CA HIS A 40 5.90 2.62 -29.87
C HIS A 40 5.03 3.43 -28.91
N TRP A 41 4.69 4.69 -29.25
CA TRP A 41 3.81 5.51 -28.43
C TRP A 41 2.41 4.90 -28.26
N SER A 42 1.89 4.24 -29.29
CA SER A 42 0.61 3.51 -29.20
C SER A 42 0.68 2.35 -28.22
N ASP A 43 1.85 1.72 -28.07
CA ASP A 43 2.06 0.59 -27.17
C ASP A 43 2.03 1.07 -25.72
N MET A 44 2.60 2.24 -25.43
CA MET A 44 2.52 2.89 -24.12
C MET A 44 1.07 3.20 -23.72
N LYS A 45 0.27 3.75 -24.64
CA LYS A 45 -1.17 3.99 -24.40
C LYS A 45 -1.92 2.69 -24.10
N ARG A 46 -1.61 1.64 -24.86
CA ARG A 46 -2.24 0.33 -24.69
C ARG A 46 -1.87 -0.31 -23.35
N ALA A 47 -0.60 -0.23 -22.94
CA ALA A 47 -0.14 -0.71 -21.64
C ALA A 47 -0.90 -0.03 -20.49
N ARG A 48 -1.05 1.30 -20.54
CA ARG A 48 -1.86 2.05 -19.57
C ARG A 48 -3.29 1.54 -19.51
N THR A 49 -3.93 1.30 -20.66
CA THR A 49 -5.31 0.78 -20.68
C THR A 49 -5.43 -0.58 -19.98
N TYR A 50 -4.48 -1.48 -20.19
CA TYR A 50 -4.52 -2.79 -19.52
C TYR A 50 -4.28 -2.69 -18.01
N ILE A 51 -3.36 -1.84 -17.57
CA ILE A 51 -3.12 -1.58 -16.15
C ILE A 51 -4.38 -0.98 -15.51
N HIS A 52 -4.98 0.02 -16.14
CA HIS A 52 -6.22 0.64 -15.67
C HIS A 52 -7.34 -0.38 -15.49
N LYS A 53 -7.54 -1.27 -16.46
CA LYS A 53 -8.56 -2.33 -16.36
C LYS A 53 -8.25 -3.31 -15.23
N ALA A 54 -7.02 -3.78 -15.13
CA ALA A 54 -6.63 -4.69 -14.06
C ALA A 54 -6.86 -4.08 -12.66
N LEU A 55 -6.52 -2.81 -12.47
CA LEU A 55 -6.68 -2.11 -11.20
C LEU A 55 -8.13 -1.73 -10.92
N LYS A 56 -8.86 -1.18 -11.89
CA LYS A 56 -10.22 -0.69 -11.68
C LYS A 56 -11.25 -1.80 -11.68
N GLU A 57 -11.17 -2.71 -12.64
CA GLU A 57 -12.15 -3.79 -12.80
C GLU A 57 -11.75 -4.96 -11.90
N GLY A 58 -10.49 -5.40 -11.94
CA GLY A 58 -10.02 -6.55 -11.15
C GLY A 58 -10.04 -6.34 -9.63
N LEU A 59 -9.64 -5.16 -9.14
CA LEU A 59 -9.70 -4.89 -7.69
C LEU A 59 -11.14 -4.62 -7.22
N ALA A 60 -12.00 -4.01 -8.05
CA ALA A 60 -13.41 -3.76 -7.69
C ALA A 60 -14.21 -5.05 -7.48
N GLU A 61 -13.83 -6.14 -8.15
CA GLU A 61 -14.45 -7.46 -7.95
C GLU A 61 -14.01 -8.13 -6.63
N SER A 62 -12.83 -7.77 -6.12
CA SER A 62 -12.16 -8.50 -5.03
C SER A 62 -12.11 -7.75 -3.69
N LEU A 63 -12.17 -6.42 -3.71
CA LEU A 63 -12.01 -5.55 -2.54
C LEU A 63 -13.28 -4.77 -2.24
N ASP A 64 -13.41 -4.32 -0.99
CA ASP A 64 -14.47 -3.38 -0.64
C ASP A 64 -14.21 -1.98 -1.21
N GLN A 65 -15.28 -1.27 -1.58
CA GLN A 65 -15.18 0.05 -2.20
C GLN A 65 -14.47 1.06 -1.30
N LYS A 66 -14.61 0.95 0.03
CA LYS A 66 -13.88 1.79 0.98
C LYS A 66 -12.37 1.56 0.93
N GLU A 67 -11.93 0.31 0.83
CA GLU A 67 -10.50 -0.04 0.75
C GLU A 67 -9.90 0.45 -0.57
N ILE A 68 -10.63 0.29 -1.68
CA ILE A 68 -10.22 0.80 -3.00
C ILE A 68 -10.02 2.33 -2.96
N LEU A 69 -10.99 3.06 -2.40
CA LEU A 69 -10.89 4.51 -2.26
C LEU A 69 -9.72 4.93 -1.35
N ARG A 70 -9.46 4.18 -0.27
CA ARG A 70 -8.33 4.42 0.63
C ARG A 70 -7.01 4.26 -0.13
N ILE A 71 -6.83 3.17 -0.86
CA ILE A 71 -5.60 2.87 -1.61
C ILE A 71 -5.38 3.89 -2.73
N HIS A 72 -6.42 4.26 -3.48
CA HIS A 72 -6.33 5.33 -4.49
C HIS A 72 -5.89 6.66 -3.88
N LYS A 73 -6.43 7.02 -2.70
CA LYS A 73 -6.05 8.25 -2.00
C LYS A 73 -4.61 8.22 -1.49
N ILE A 74 -4.11 7.05 -1.11
CA ILE A 74 -2.69 6.86 -0.78
C ILE A 74 -1.85 7.08 -2.03
N ALA A 75 -2.15 6.38 -3.13
CA ALA A 75 -1.40 6.51 -4.38
C ALA A 75 -1.33 7.95 -4.92
N GLN A 76 -2.43 8.71 -4.82
CA GLN A 76 -2.47 10.13 -5.22
C GLN A 76 -1.57 11.05 -4.38
N LYS A 77 -1.18 10.63 -3.18
CA LYS A 77 -0.30 11.37 -2.28
C LYS A 77 1.14 10.88 -2.31
N CYS A 78 1.41 9.82 -3.07
CA CYS A 78 2.74 9.24 -3.19
C CYS A 78 3.45 9.80 -4.42
N ASP A 79 4.71 10.19 -4.25
CA ASP A 79 5.58 10.53 -5.36
C ASP A 79 6.43 9.32 -5.76
N PHE A 80 6.52 9.06 -7.07
CA PHE A 80 7.45 8.07 -7.60
C PHE A 80 8.85 8.68 -7.73
N ILE A 81 9.76 8.32 -6.82
CA ILE A 81 11.13 8.82 -6.82
C ILE A 81 12.07 7.70 -7.28
N VAL A 82 12.73 7.89 -8.43
CA VAL A 82 13.85 7.04 -8.84
C VAL A 82 15.08 7.49 -8.06
N ARG A 83 15.54 6.63 -7.15
CA ARG A 83 16.82 6.82 -6.45
C ARG A 83 17.84 5.85 -7.05
N GLU A 84 19.03 6.35 -7.34
CA GLU A 84 20.16 5.47 -7.56
C GLU A 84 20.32 4.57 -6.34
N ARG A 85 20.59 3.28 -6.55
CA ARG A 85 20.95 2.40 -5.43
C ARG A 85 22.20 3.00 -4.80
N ALA A 86 22.04 3.61 -3.63
CA ALA A 86 23.15 4.15 -2.88
C ALA A 86 24.19 3.03 -2.73
N GLY A 87 25.41 3.28 -3.23
CA GLY A 87 26.56 2.53 -2.76
C GLY A 87 26.55 2.57 -1.23
N LYS A 88 26.80 1.42 -0.60
CA LYS A 88 26.80 1.12 0.85
C LYS A 88 26.57 2.32 1.79
N PRO A 89 25.60 2.22 2.73
CA PRO A 89 25.25 3.33 3.62
C PRO A 89 26.48 3.89 4.32
N LEU A 90 26.68 5.21 4.23
CA LEU A 90 27.73 5.92 4.94
C LEU A 90 27.51 5.73 6.46
N PRO A 91 28.58 5.46 7.23
CA PRO A 91 28.49 5.11 8.64
C PRO A 91 28.38 6.38 9.49
N ASP A 92 27.29 7.15 9.35
CA ASP A 92 27.06 8.28 10.24
C ASP A 92 26.26 7.83 11.47
N LYS A 93 26.96 7.79 12.60
CA LYS A 93 26.58 7.22 13.91
C LYS A 93 25.48 8.01 14.65
N ARG A 94 24.44 8.49 13.95
CA ARG A 94 23.28 9.17 14.57
C ARG A 94 21.93 8.57 14.18
N VAL A 95 21.93 7.56 13.32
CA VAL A 95 20.71 6.85 12.92
C VAL A 95 20.82 5.42 13.40
N VAL A 96 20.00 5.06 14.38
CA VAL A 96 19.76 3.66 14.69
C VAL A 96 18.74 3.17 13.67
N ALA A 97 19.21 2.40 12.69
CA ALA A 97 18.31 1.67 11.81
C ALA A 97 17.65 0.57 12.66
N VAL A 98 16.39 0.77 13.02
CA VAL A 98 15.56 -0.28 13.60
C VAL A 98 14.96 -1.06 12.44
N PRO A 99 15.24 -2.37 12.30
CA PRO A 99 14.55 -3.21 11.33
C PRO A 99 13.04 -3.15 11.57
N ASP A 100 12.24 -2.99 10.50
CA ASP A 100 10.77 -3.01 10.55
C ASP A 100 10.23 -4.24 11.29
N THR A 101 10.95 -5.37 11.25
CA THR A 101 10.59 -6.60 11.98
C THR A 101 10.55 -6.41 13.49
N LEU A 102 11.45 -5.60 14.07
CA LEU A 102 11.44 -5.33 15.52
C LEU A 102 10.25 -4.46 15.93
N ILE A 103 9.75 -3.60 15.04
CA ILE A 103 8.53 -2.83 15.27
C ILE A 103 7.32 -3.77 15.24
N ALA A 104 7.30 -4.74 14.32
CA ALA A 104 6.27 -5.77 14.28
C ALA A 104 6.28 -6.64 15.55
N ASP A 105 7.46 -7.07 16.04
CA ASP A 105 7.58 -7.83 17.28
C ASP A 105 7.04 -7.04 18.49
N LEU A 106 7.33 -5.73 18.55
CA LEU A 106 6.78 -4.85 19.59
C LEU A 106 5.26 -4.71 19.50
N ALA A 107 4.72 -4.65 18.28
CA ALA A 107 3.29 -4.59 18.04
C ALA A 107 2.61 -5.92 18.40
N GLU A 108 3.19 -7.07 18.05
CA GLU A 108 2.71 -8.39 18.46
C GLU A 108 2.73 -8.56 19.99
N LEU A 109 3.78 -8.08 20.66
CA LEU A 109 3.84 -8.04 22.13
C LEU A 109 2.74 -7.16 22.72
N ALA A 110 2.51 -5.98 22.15
CA ALA A 110 1.44 -5.09 22.60
C ALA A 110 0.06 -5.73 22.40
N ILE A 111 -0.16 -6.41 21.27
CA ILE A 111 -1.37 -7.17 20.97
C ILE A 111 -1.55 -8.31 21.98
N ALA A 112 -0.52 -9.13 22.19
CA ALA A 112 -0.57 -10.24 23.14
C ALA A 112 -0.85 -9.77 24.58
N ASN A 113 -0.40 -8.58 24.96
CA ASN A 113 -0.60 -8.04 26.30
C ASN A 113 -1.95 -7.33 26.49
N HIS A 114 -2.53 -6.76 25.42
CA HIS A 114 -3.71 -5.89 25.53
C HIS A 114 -4.96 -6.40 24.79
N CYS A 115 -4.84 -7.44 23.98
CA CYS A 115 -5.91 -7.98 23.14
C CYS A 115 -6.27 -9.46 23.41
N ARG A 116 -5.72 -10.08 24.47
CA ARG A 116 -6.24 -11.35 25.02
C ARG A 116 -7.61 -11.08 25.64
N ASP A 117 -8.65 -11.74 25.16
CA ASP A 117 -10.05 -11.58 25.64
C ASP A 117 -10.79 -10.32 25.20
N CYS A 118 -10.36 -9.66 24.11
CA CYS A 118 -11.13 -8.55 23.56
C CYS A 118 -12.51 -9.03 23.06
N LYS A 119 -13.58 -8.72 23.83
CA LYS A 119 -14.99 -8.98 23.48
C LYS A 119 -15.70 -7.75 22.90
N ARG A 120 -14.96 -6.68 22.57
CA ARG A 120 -15.57 -5.44 22.04
C ARG A 120 -16.11 -5.73 20.64
N CYS A 121 -17.43 -5.85 20.54
CA CYS A 121 -18.14 -6.01 19.27
C CYS A 121 -17.84 -4.84 18.31
N ASP A 122 -17.63 -3.62 18.84
CA ASP A 122 -17.21 -2.42 18.10
C ASP A 122 -15.71 -2.13 18.24
N TRP A 123 -14.88 -3.06 17.77
CA TRP A 123 -13.41 -2.91 17.78
C TRP A 123 -12.90 -1.73 16.94
N GLN A 124 -13.73 -1.16 16.05
CA GLN A 124 -13.42 0.04 15.26
C GLN A 124 -13.19 1.29 16.14
N GLU A 125 -13.77 1.32 17.34
CA GLU A 125 -13.57 2.38 18.34
C GLU A 125 -12.46 2.04 19.35
N CYS A 126 -11.82 0.88 19.22
CA CYS A 126 -10.75 0.49 20.13
C CYS A 126 -9.49 1.30 19.85
N ARG A 127 -8.99 2.02 20.87
CA ARG A 127 -7.76 2.80 20.78
C ARG A 127 -6.55 1.98 20.32
N VAL A 128 -6.44 0.71 20.74
CA VAL A 128 -5.36 -0.18 20.28
C VAL A 128 -5.50 -0.44 18.78
N PHE A 129 -6.71 -0.75 18.31
CA PHE A 129 -6.97 -0.91 16.87
C PHE A 129 -6.62 0.37 16.08
N THR A 130 -7.04 1.54 16.56
CA THR A 130 -6.74 2.84 15.94
C THR A 130 -5.23 3.08 15.86
N VAL A 131 -4.50 2.91 16.96
CA VAL A 131 -3.05 3.11 17.01
C VAL A 131 -2.32 2.13 16.08
N MET A 132 -2.74 0.87 16.05
CA MET A 132 -2.13 -0.14 15.17
C MET A 132 -2.42 0.16 13.69
N GLN A 133 -3.61 0.65 13.37
CA GLN A 133 -3.95 1.13 12.01
C GLN A 133 -3.18 2.39 11.62
N GLU A 134 -2.99 3.34 12.54
CA GLU A 134 -2.21 4.57 12.31
C GLU A 134 -0.71 4.27 12.15
N ALA A 135 -0.21 3.26 12.86
CA ALA A 135 1.16 2.77 12.76
C ALA A 135 1.38 1.76 11.62
N ASP A 136 0.37 1.53 10.76
CA ASP A 136 0.41 0.60 9.63
C ASP A 136 0.87 -0.83 10.01
N ILE A 137 0.50 -1.28 11.21
CA ILE A 137 0.76 -2.64 11.69
C ILE A 137 -0.18 -3.63 10.96
N PRO A 138 0.34 -4.75 10.44
CA PRO A 138 -0.49 -5.76 9.77
C PRO A 138 -1.44 -6.45 10.75
N ALA A 139 -2.62 -6.82 10.28
CA ALA A 139 -3.58 -7.59 11.08
C ALA A 139 -3.00 -8.94 11.51
N ALA A 140 -3.28 -9.35 12.74
CA ALA A 140 -2.90 -10.66 13.27
C ALA A 140 -3.77 -11.79 12.68
N HIS A 141 -5.00 -11.47 12.26
CA HIS A 141 -5.92 -12.40 11.60
C HIS A 141 -6.49 -11.83 10.29
N MET A 142 -6.70 -12.72 9.32
CA MET A 142 -7.20 -12.38 7.98
C MET A 142 -8.74 -12.48 7.83
N GLU A 143 -9.47 -12.81 8.90
CA GLU A 143 -10.91 -13.04 8.85
C GLU A 143 -11.75 -11.75 8.94
N THR A 144 -12.88 -11.73 8.24
CA THR A 144 -13.89 -10.65 8.27
C THR A 144 -14.91 -10.87 9.39
N GLY A 145 -15.09 -9.86 10.25
CA GLY A 145 -16.20 -9.80 11.22
C GLY A 145 -15.79 -9.76 12.69
N ASP A 146 -14.52 -10.02 12.99
CA ASP A 146 -13.94 -9.88 14.33
C ASP A 146 -12.80 -8.85 14.33
N CYS A 147 -12.31 -8.47 15.51
CA CYS A 147 -11.18 -7.55 15.65
C CYS A 147 -9.93 -8.11 14.96
N PRO A 148 -9.31 -7.39 14.01
CA PRO A 148 -8.14 -7.88 13.25
C PRO A 148 -6.89 -8.17 14.09
N TYR A 149 -6.86 -7.71 15.34
CA TYR A 149 -5.75 -7.88 16.28
C TYR A 149 -6.14 -8.67 17.53
N ARG A 150 -7.29 -9.34 17.54
CA ARG A 150 -7.60 -10.30 18.61
C ARG A 150 -6.62 -11.46 18.54
N GLN A 151 -6.27 -12.07 19.68
CA GLN A 151 -5.59 -13.37 19.76
C GLN A 151 -6.51 -14.40 20.41
#